data_AF-A0A961FEM1-F1
#
_entry.id   AF-A0A961FEM1-F1
#
_cell.length_a   1.000
_cell.length_b   1.000
_cell.length_c   1.000
_cell.angle_alpha   90.00
_cell.angle_beta   90.00
_cell.angle_gamma   90.00
#
_symmetry.space_group_name_H-M   'P 1'
#
loop_
_entity.id
_entity.type
_entity.pdbx_description
1 polymer ?
#
loop_
_entity_poly.entity_id
_entity_poly.type
_entity_poly.pdbx_seq_one_letter_code
_entity_poly.pdbx_strand_id
1 'polypeptide(L)'
;MRGILAISILACMLGFSACPQGGGGGATRTEPAVGSTPDAGHATAETPTAAADTVPDPAHDEPAANPCETGSADTAPADGLGLPMRGVARREGEGLRFLPCDSPLLLDLVDGSGELEGLLDEFGSDLYVQFSGLANGNVVELSRLWRAASVNETIGCREDQSGLLFLMRGNEPFWGAEVRESRVIALLRPADDGSGISERLFDIVEDEALDSGRLFIASAQEDGTTLELRLTESPCRDSMAEDWFGMQARLSVGGSEFSGCAWPGEARVFGAEQ
;
A
#
# COMPACT_ATOMS: atom_id res chain seq x y z
N MET A 1 34.23 -23.47 -5.09
CA MET A 1 33.68 -23.68 -3.73
C MET A 1 33.32 -22.33 -3.16
N ARG A 2 32.06 -21.91 -3.26
CA ARG A 2 31.52 -20.72 -2.62
C ARG A 2 30.18 -21.12 -2.02
N GLY A 3 30.07 -20.95 -0.71
CA GLY A 3 28.98 -21.47 0.11
C GLY A 3 27.69 -20.69 -0.08
N ILE A 4 26.59 -21.43 -0.10
CA ILE A 4 25.22 -20.95 -0.12
C ILE A 4 24.88 -20.58 1.33
N LEU A 5 24.60 -19.30 1.59
CA LEU A 5 24.06 -18.84 2.86
C LEU A 5 22.55 -19.00 2.80
N ALA A 6 22.01 -19.97 3.54
CA ALA A 6 20.57 -20.16 3.68
C ALA A 6 20.00 -19.08 4.59
N ILE A 7 19.02 -18.31 4.09
CA ILE A 7 18.23 -17.35 4.86
C ILE A 7 17.14 -18.16 5.57
N SER A 8 17.24 -18.26 6.91
CA SER A 8 16.20 -18.87 7.74
C SER A 8 15.11 -17.84 8.02
N ILE A 9 13.96 -17.99 7.38
CA ILE A 9 12.71 -17.32 7.76
C ILE A 9 12.20 -18.02 9.03
N LEU A 10 12.28 -17.31 10.15
CA LEU A 10 11.84 -17.79 11.46
C LEU A 10 10.31 -17.68 11.54
N ALA A 11 9.63 -18.82 11.40
CA ALA A 11 8.21 -18.95 11.70
C ALA A 11 7.96 -18.73 13.21
N CYS A 12 7.17 -17.72 13.55
CA CYS A 12 6.61 -17.55 14.89
C CYS A 12 5.63 -18.70 15.20
N MET A 13 6.12 -19.79 15.79
CA MET A 13 5.29 -20.69 16.59
C MET A 13 5.16 -20.10 18.00
N LEU A 14 4.03 -19.47 18.30
CA LEU A 14 3.61 -19.23 19.68
C LEU A 14 2.79 -20.42 20.16
N GLY A 15 3.24 -20.97 21.29
CA GLY A 15 2.80 -22.23 21.86
C GLY A 15 1.44 -22.15 22.54
N PHE A 16 0.60 -23.13 22.22
CA PHE A 16 -0.56 -23.47 23.01
C PHE A 16 -0.12 -24.11 24.33
N SER A 17 -0.32 -23.36 25.42
CA SER A 17 -0.21 -23.88 26.78
C SER A 17 -1.46 -24.68 27.11
N ALA A 18 -1.25 -25.91 27.56
CA ALA A 18 -2.28 -26.88 27.89
C ALA A 18 -3.07 -26.48 29.15
N CYS A 19 -4.40 -26.52 29.08
CA CYS A 19 -5.28 -26.56 30.25
C CYS A 19 -5.73 -28.01 30.51
N PRO A 20 -5.80 -28.44 31.79
CA PRO A 20 -6.08 -29.83 32.14
C PRO A 20 -7.56 -30.20 32.03
N GLN A 21 -7.77 -31.48 31.76
CA GLN A 21 -9.04 -32.18 31.67
C GLN A 21 -9.83 -32.12 32.99
N GLY A 22 -11.10 -31.71 32.90
CA GLY A 22 -12.11 -31.92 33.92
C GLY A 22 -13.37 -32.48 33.26
N GLY A 23 -13.66 -33.75 33.51
CA GLY A 23 -14.77 -34.48 32.91
C GLY A 23 -16.13 -34.25 33.58
N GLY A 24 -17.17 -34.77 32.93
CA GLY A 24 -18.43 -35.11 33.57
C GLY A 24 -19.67 -34.74 32.76
N GLY A 25 -20.50 -35.75 32.48
CA GLY A 25 -21.95 -35.56 32.38
C GLY A 25 -22.51 -35.53 30.97
N GLY A 26 -23.01 -36.68 30.51
CA GLY A 26 -23.75 -36.80 29.27
C GLY A 26 -25.16 -36.21 29.33
N ALA A 27 -25.72 -35.94 28.16
CA ALA A 27 -27.15 -36.01 27.89
C ALA A 27 -27.35 -36.15 26.38
N THR A 28 -27.83 -37.31 25.96
CA THR A 28 -28.44 -37.55 24.66
C THR A 28 -29.66 -36.65 24.46
N ARG A 29 -29.75 -35.92 23.34
CA ARG A 29 -31.05 -35.44 22.84
C ARG A 29 -31.05 -35.16 21.33
N THR A 30 -31.55 -36.16 20.61
CA THR A 30 -32.62 -36.09 19.60
C THR A 30 -32.59 -34.95 18.56
N GLU A 31 -32.36 -35.34 17.30
CA GLU A 31 -32.79 -34.64 16.08
C GLU A 31 -34.27 -34.25 16.14
N PRO A 32 -34.66 -33.18 15.41
CA PRO A 32 -35.51 -33.48 14.27
C PRO A 32 -35.10 -32.73 12.99
N ALA A 33 -35.42 -33.41 11.89
CA ALA A 33 -35.37 -32.97 10.53
C ALA A 33 -36.43 -31.90 10.17
N VAL A 34 -36.33 -31.47 8.90
CA VAL A 34 -37.37 -30.90 8.02
C VAL A 34 -37.40 -29.37 7.93
N GLY A 35 -37.24 -28.88 6.69
CA GLY A 35 -37.55 -27.50 6.34
C GLY A 35 -37.11 -27.06 4.95
N SER A 36 -37.52 -27.79 3.91
CA SER A 36 -37.45 -27.29 2.52
C SER A 36 -38.46 -26.16 2.30
N THR A 37 -38.09 -25.10 1.60
CA THR A 37 -38.99 -24.37 0.70
C THR A 37 -38.18 -23.55 -0.32
N PRO A 38 -38.54 -23.61 -1.61
CA PRO A 38 -38.07 -22.70 -2.63
C PRO A 38 -38.98 -21.47 -2.67
N ASP A 39 -38.45 -20.29 -2.98
CA ASP A 39 -39.28 -19.24 -3.54
C ASP A 39 -38.59 -18.55 -4.72
N ALA A 40 -39.41 -18.35 -5.75
CA ALA A 40 -39.08 -17.85 -7.05
C ALA A 40 -39.81 -16.51 -7.22
N GLY A 41 -39.10 -15.44 -7.54
CA GLY A 41 -39.67 -14.21 -8.08
C GLY A 41 -38.67 -13.64 -9.08
N HIS A 42 -38.88 -13.83 -10.39
CA HIS A 42 -39.61 -12.89 -11.28
C HIS A 42 -39.14 -11.44 -11.10
N ALA A 43 -38.30 -10.98 -12.02
CA ALA A 43 -38.64 -10.04 -13.11
C ALA A 43 -38.54 -8.57 -12.61
N THR A 44 -37.96 -7.62 -13.31
CA THR A 44 -38.15 -7.23 -14.71
C THR A 44 -36.97 -6.39 -15.20
N ALA A 45 -36.61 -6.59 -16.46
CA ALA A 45 -35.80 -5.67 -17.23
C ALA A 45 -36.61 -4.41 -17.56
N GLU A 46 -36.05 -3.23 -17.31
CA GLU A 46 -36.49 -1.98 -17.93
C GLU A 46 -35.28 -1.27 -18.56
N THR A 47 -35.33 -1.19 -19.88
CA THR A 47 -34.64 -0.27 -20.80
C THR A 47 -35.69 -0.08 -21.89
N PRO A 48 -35.99 1.12 -22.43
CA PRO A 48 -35.08 2.21 -22.79
C PRO A 48 -35.65 3.62 -22.50
N THR A 49 -34.90 4.68 -22.82
CA THR A 49 -35.38 5.77 -23.70
C THR A 49 -34.22 6.73 -23.99
N ALA A 50 -33.84 6.76 -25.26
CA ALA A 50 -33.06 7.82 -25.86
C ALA A 50 -33.96 9.04 -26.10
N ALA A 51 -33.46 10.24 -25.83
CA ALA A 51 -33.92 11.44 -26.49
C ALA A 51 -32.72 12.37 -26.69
N ALA A 52 -32.48 12.67 -27.96
CA ALA A 52 -31.52 13.64 -28.44
C ALA A 52 -31.95 15.05 -28.04
N ASP A 53 -30.98 15.95 -27.89
CA ASP A 53 -31.14 17.29 -28.43
C ASP A 53 -29.79 17.89 -28.83
N THR A 54 -29.75 18.27 -30.10
CA THR A 54 -28.68 18.99 -30.78
C THR A 54 -28.95 20.48 -30.60
N VAL A 55 -27.98 21.24 -30.12
CA VAL A 55 -27.99 22.71 -30.23
C VAL A 55 -26.67 23.18 -30.85
N PRO A 56 -26.71 23.99 -31.92
CA PRO A 56 -25.52 24.51 -32.59
C PRO A 56 -24.94 25.77 -31.90
N ASP A 57 -23.63 25.90 -32.12
CA ASP A 57 -22.67 26.99 -31.96
C ASP A 57 -23.21 28.44 -32.03
N PRO A 58 -22.63 29.38 -31.27
CA PRO A 58 -21.85 30.40 -31.98
C PRO A 58 -20.52 30.81 -31.31
N ALA A 59 -19.46 30.72 -32.12
CA ALA A 59 -18.32 31.62 -32.25
C ALA A 59 -18.28 32.81 -31.28
N HIS A 60 -17.27 32.83 -30.42
CA HIS A 60 -16.79 34.03 -29.75
C HIS A 60 -15.28 34.20 -29.92
N ASP A 61 -14.96 35.28 -30.64
CA ASP A 61 -13.86 36.22 -30.46
C ASP A 61 -12.49 35.68 -30.04
N GLU A 62 -11.65 35.60 -31.07
CA GLU A 62 -10.19 35.61 -31.02
C GLU A 62 -9.68 37.00 -30.56
N PRO A 63 -9.02 37.14 -29.39
CA PRO A 63 -8.26 38.32 -29.06
C PRO A 63 -6.80 38.16 -29.48
N ALA A 64 -6.34 39.22 -30.14
CA ALA A 64 -4.99 39.49 -30.62
C ALA A 64 -3.82 38.96 -29.76
N ALA A 65 -2.82 38.47 -30.48
CA ALA A 65 -1.48 38.15 -30.02
C ALA A 65 -0.83 39.31 -29.24
N ASN A 66 -0.38 39.03 -28.01
CA ASN A 66 0.66 39.80 -27.34
C ASN A 66 2.03 39.14 -27.65
N PRO A 67 2.99 39.87 -28.24
CA PRO A 67 4.34 39.37 -28.44
C PRO A 67 5.22 39.63 -27.19
N CYS A 68 6.07 38.66 -26.91
CA CYS A 68 7.27 38.75 -26.08
C CYS A 68 7.09 39.20 -24.62
N GLU A 69 6.68 38.25 -23.77
CA GLU A 69 7.29 38.13 -22.46
C GLU A 69 8.27 36.95 -22.48
N THR A 70 9.56 37.28 -22.60
CA THR A 70 10.65 36.41 -22.14
C THR A 70 10.56 36.32 -20.63
N GLY A 71 9.60 35.54 -20.14
CA GLY A 71 9.59 35.02 -18.79
C GLY A 71 10.72 34.02 -18.68
N SER A 72 11.69 34.32 -17.83
CA SER A 72 12.69 33.36 -17.34
C SER A 72 12.02 32.01 -17.16
N ALA A 73 12.61 30.98 -17.76
CA ALA A 73 12.42 29.62 -17.29
C ALA A 73 12.90 29.61 -15.83
N ASP A 74 11.98 29.92 -14.93
CA ASP A 74 12.04 29.50 -13.55
C ASP A 74 12.09 27.98 -13.66
N THR A 75 13.29 27.43 -13.58
CA THR A 75 13.48 26.01 -13.36
C THR A 75 12.77 25.74 -12.06
N ALA A 76 11.51 25.30 -12.15
CA ALA A 76 10.81 24.71 -11.03
C ALA A 76 11.81 23.73 -10.38
N PRO A 77 12.07 23.83 -9.07
CA PRO A 77 13.07 22.98 -8.44
C PRO A 77 12.69 21.54 -8.75
N ALA A 78 13.64 20.80 -9.33
CA ALA A 78 13.53 19.37 -9.58
C ALA A 78 12.83 18.73 -8.37
N ASP A 79 11.69 18.09 -8.66
CA ASP A 79 10.73 17.50 -7.74
C ASP A 79 11.20 17.46 -6.28
N GLY A 80 10.74 18.45 -5.49
CA GLY A 80 11.06 18.65 -4.07
C GLY A 80 10.57 17.54 -3.12
N LEU A 81 10.60 16.29 -3.57
CA LEU A 81 10.35 15.10 -2.79
C LEU A 81 11.45 14.99 -1.74
N GLY A 82 11.11 15.36 -0.51
CA GLY A 82 12.01 15.31 0.63
C GLY A 82 12.66 13.93 0.87
N LEU A 83 13.53 13.86 1.86
CA LEU A 83 14.15 12.61 2.28
C LEU A 83 13.08 11.64 2.81
N PRO A 84 13.22 10.32 2.60
CA PRO A 84 12.27 9.38 3.16
C PRO A 84 12.55 9.29 4.66
N MET A 85 11.51 9.38 5.47
CA MET A 85 11.59 9.35 6.92
C MET A 85 10.60 8.33 7.46
N ARG A 86 10.98 7.68 8.55
CA ARG A 86 10.18 6.69 9.26
C ARG A 86 10.40 6.84 10.76
N GLY A 87 9.34 6.67 11.53
CA GLY A 87 9.37 6.92 12.97
C GLY A 87 8.00 6.89 13.59
N VAL A 88 7.91 7.41 14.81
CA VAL A 88 6.64 7.57 15.53
C VAL A 88 6.28 9.05 15.53
N ALA A 89 5.11 9.37 14.97
CA ALA A 89 4.48 10.66 15.11
C ALA A 89 3.49 10.63 16.27
N ARG A 90 3.43 11.72 17.02
CA ARG A 90 2.50 11.87 18.14
C ARG A 90 2.10 13.32 18.34
N ARG A 91 0.95 13.53 18.97
CA ARG A 91 0.51 14.85 19.39
C ARG A 91 1.11 15.22 20.75
N GLU A 92 1.73 16.39 20.85
CA GLU A 92 2.24 16.94 22.12
C GLU A 92 1.82 18.41 22.24
N GLY A 93 0.89 18.70 23.15
CA GLY A 93 0.29 20.03 23.26
C GLY A 93 -0.52 20.40 22.02
N GLU A 94 -0.17 21.52 21.39
CA GLU A 94 -0.81 22.02 20.16
C GLU A 94 -0.06 21.62 18.87
N GLY A 95 1.03 20.85 18.98
CA GLY A 95 1.86 20.49 17.82
C GLY A 95 2.06 18.98 17.66
N LEU A 96 2.69 18.61 16.55
CA LEU A 96 3.14 17.25 16.29
C LEU A 96 4.62 17.11 16.62
N ARG A 97 4.97 15.92 17.09
CA ARG A 97 6.35 15.53 17.39
C ARG A 97 6.67 14.25 16.67
N PHE A 98 7.89 14.15 16.16
CA PHE A 98 8.37 13.01 15.41
C PHE A 98 9.63 12.43 16.06
N LEU A 99 9.59 11.13 16.36
CA LEU A 99 10.74 10.37 16.82
C LEU A 99 11.20 9.44 15.67
N PRO A 100 12.30 9.76 14.97
CA PRO A 100 12.81 8.92 13.89
C PRO A 100 13.20 7.52 14.41
N CYS A 101 13.08 6.49 13.55
CA CYS A 101 13.44 5.13 13.93
C CYS A 101 14.93 4.94 14.26
N ASP A 102 15.79 5.73 13.65
CA ASP A 102 17.26 5.64 13.71
C ASP A 102 17.89 6.70 14.62
N SER A 103 17.08 7.52 15.29
CA SER A 103 17.55 8.62 16.13
C SER A 103 16.73 8.75 17.40
N PRO A 104 17.36 8.97 18.57
CA PRO A 104 16.64 9.26 19.81
C PRO A 104 16.14 10.72 19.88
N LEU A 105 16.49 11.57 18.91
CA LEU A 105 16.15 12.99 18.93
C LEU A 105 14.68 13.19 18.55
N LEU A 106 13.92 13.85 19.43
CA LEU A 106 12.54 14.23 19.17
C LEU A 106 12.50 15.55 18.39
N LEU A 107 11.88 15.52 17.22
CA LEU A 107 11.77 16.63 16.28
C LEU A 107 10.37 17.24 16.32
N ASP A 108 10.27 18.54 16.02
CA ASP A 108 8.98 19.17 15.68
C ASP A 108 8.56 18.70 14.29
N LEU A 109 7.30 18.30 14.14
CA LEU A 109 6.74 17.88 12.87
C LEU A 109 5.71 18.90 12.42
N VAL A 110 5.88 19.41 11.20
CA VAL A 110 4.91 20.30 10.56
C VAL A 110 4.19 19.48 9.50
N ASP A 111 2.88 19.32 9.68
CA ASP A 111 1.98 18.70 8.70
C ASP A 111 1.20 19.80 7.98
N GLY A 112 1.68 20.19 6.80
CA GLY A 112 1.07 21.27 6.02
C GLY A 112 -0.31 20.90 5.44
N SER A 113 -0.62 19.61 5.28
CA SER A 113 -1.91 19.15 4.75
C SER A 113 -2.95 18.88 5.84
N GLY A 114 -2.49 18.63 7.08
CA GLY A 114 -3.34 18.19 8.19
C GLY A 114 -3.81 16.73 8.07
N GLU A 115 -3.30 15.99 7.09
CA GLU A 115 -3.66 14.59 6.87
C GLU A 115 -3.24 13.70 8.04
N LEU A 116 -2.00 13.86 8.52
CA LEU A 116 -1.49 13.09 9.66
C LEU A 116 -2.21 13.47 10.95
N GLU A 117 -2.56 14.74 11.14
CA GLU A 117 -3.35 15.17 12.30
C GLU A 117 -4.73 14.49 12.32
N GLY A 118 -5.41 14.41 11.18
CA GLY A 118 -6.67 13.71 11.05
C GLY A 118 -6.56 12.22 11.33
N LEU A 119 -5.47 11.57 10.88
CA LEU A 119 -5.21 10.17 11.18
C LEU A 119 -4.91 9.92 12.66
N LEU A 120 -4.21 10.84 13.34
CA LEU A 120 -4.00 10.76 14.80
C LEU A 120 -5.33 10.91 15.57
N ASP A 121 -6.25 11.73 15.07
CA ASP A 121 -7.60 11.83 15.67
C ASP A 121 -8.41 10.54 15.48
N GLU A 122 -8.23 9.85 14.36
CA GLU A 122 -8.93 8.62 14.03
C GLU A 122 -8.36 7.38 14.74
N PHE A 123 -7.03 7.23 14.72
CA PHE A 123 -6.33 5.99 15.11
C PHE A 123 -5.65 6.06 16.48
N GLY A 124 -5.52 7.25 17.07
CA GLY A 124 -4.96 7.43 18.41
C GLY A 124 -3.73 8.32 18.47
N SER A 125 -3.21 8.52 19.69
CA SER A 125 -2.23 9.58 19.97
C SER A 125 -0.83 9.35 19.39
N ASP A 126 -0.48 8.10 19.09
CA ASP A 126 0.83 7.69 18.57
C ASP A 126 0.65 6.81 17.34
N LEU A 127 1.26 7.21 16.23
CA LEU A 127 1.26 6.45 14.98
C LEU A 127 2.68 6.20 14.50
N TYR A 128 2.94 4.96 14.06
CA TYR A 128 4.06 4.71 13.19
C TYR A 128 3.77 5.36 11.84
N VAL A 129 4.72 6.15 11.33
CA VAL A 129 4.59 6.84 10.06
C VAL A 129 5.79 6.58 9.15
N GLN A 130 5.52 6.57 7.85
CA GLN A 130 6.51 6.71 6.79
C GLN A 130 6.08 7.85 5.87
N PHE A 131 6.98 8.78 5.60
CA PHE A 131 6.68 9.98 4.80
C PHE A 131 7.93 10.49 4.07
N SER A 132 7.75 11.35 3.09
CA SER A 132 8.81 12.18 2.52
C SER A 132 8.72 13.58 3.12
N GLY A 133 9.87 14.18 3.45
CA GLY A 133 9.88 15.52 4.05
C GLY A 133 11.25 16.20 4.05
N LEU A 134 11.26 17.48 4.40
CA LEU A 134 12.48 18.29 4.51
C LEU A 134 12.83 18.49 5.98
N ALA A 135 14.08 18.20 6.35
CA ALA A 135 14.59 18.46 7.69
C ALA A 135 15.35 19.78 7.72
N ASN A 136 15.02 20.65 8.67
CA ASN A 136 15.73 21.88 8.96
C ASN A 136 15.98 22.02 10.47
N GLY A 137 17.18 21.61 10.89
CA GLY A 137 17.53 21.56 12.31
C GLY A 137 16.66 20.57 13.07
N ASN A 138 15.84 21.08 14.00
CA ASN A 138 14.94 20.26 14.82
C ASN A 138 13.51 20.17 14.27
N VAL A 139 13.25 20.76 13.11
CA VAL A 139 11.92 20.76 12.47
C VAL A 139 11.98 19.87 11.25
N VAL A 140 10.95 19.05 11.08
CA VAL A 140 10.69 18.28 9.86
C VAL A 140 9.37 18.75 9.28
N GLU A 141 9.39 19.11 8.00
CA GLU A 141 8.19 19.43 7.24
C GLU A 141 7.79 18.21 6.43
N LEU A 142 6.61 17.67 6.73
CA LEU A 142 6.01 16.56 5.99
C LEU A 142 5.53 17.08 4.65
N SER A 143 6.10 16.55 3.56
CA SER A 143 5.66 16.88 2.20
C SER A 143 4.69 15.83 1.65
N ARG A 144 4.82 14.57 2.06
CA ARG A 144 3.96 13.48 1.60
C ARG A 144 3.92 12.32 2.58
N LEU A 145 2.73 11.95 3.05
CA LEU A 145 2.53 10.77 3.89
C LEU A 145 2.39 9.51 3.02
N TRP A 146 3.10 8.44 3.40
CA TRP A 146 3.09 7.18 2.66
C TRP A 146 2.46 6.02 3.43
N ARG A 147 2.60 6.03 4.75
CA ARG A 147 2.01 5.03 5.64
C ARG A 147 1.76 5.65 7.00
N ALA A 148 0.62 5.31 7.60
CA ALA A 148 0.33 5.57 9.00
C ALA A 148 -0.32 4.31 9.59
N ALA A 149 0.18 3.86 10.73
CA ALA A 149 -0.22 2.60 11.34
C ALA A 149 -0.21 2.71 12.86
N SER A 150 -1.11 2.01 13.53
CA SER A 150 -1.11 1.92 14.99
C SER A 150 0.18 1.29 15.49
N VAL A 151 0.88 1.96 16.42
CA VAL A 151 2.16 1.47 16.98
C VAL A 151 2.05 0.11 17.68
N ASN A 152 0.84 -0.29 18.07
CA ASN A 152 0.57 -1.56 18.76
C ASN A 152 0.26 -2.72 17.80
N GLU A 153 -0.06 -2.41 16.54
CA GLU A 153 -0.50 -3.40 15.55
C GLU A 153 0.52 -3.60 14.42
N THR A 154 1.46 -2.66 14.28
CA THR A 154 2.54 -2.76 13.30
C THR A 154 3.87 -3.21 13.91
N ILE A 155 4.75 -3.77 13.06
CA ILE A 155 6.17 -4.01 13.38
C ILE A 155 6.91 -2.68 13.55
N GLY A 156 6.44 -1.63 12.87
CA GLY A 156 6.93 -0.26 12.95
C GLY A 156 8.41 -0.14 12.63
N CYS A 157 9.17 0.55 13.50
CA CYS A 157 10.61 0.79 13.32
C CYS A 157 11.49 -0.47 13.28
N ARG A 158 10.94 -1.66 13.55
CA ARG A 158 11.67 -2.93 13.45
C ARG A 158 11.53 -3.58 12.07
N GLU A 159 10.73 -3.02 11.17
CA GLU A 159 10.53 -3.54 9.82
C GLU A 159 11.78 -3.26 8.97
N ASP A 160 12.46 -4.32 8.56
CA ASP A 160 13.62 -4.25 7.66
C ASP A 160 13.14 -3.88 6.25
N GLN A 161 13.47 -2.66 5.81
CA GLN A 161 13.18 -2.18 4.46
C GLN A 161 14.45 -2.03 3.60
N SER A 162 15.57 -2.62 4.04
CA SER A 162 16.85 -2.47 3.37
C SER A 162 16.83 -3.08 1.96
N GLY A 163 17.13 -2.25 0.97
CA GLY A 163 17.13 -2.64 -0.44
C GLY A 163 15.74 -2.82 -1.06
N LEU A 164 14.67 -2.44 -0.36
CA LEU A 164 13.30 -2.47 -0.88
C LEU A 164 12.96 -1.13 -1.55
N LEU A 165 12.46 -1.17 -2.78
CA LEU A 165 11.93 -0.03 -3.51
C LEU A 165 10.47 0.21 -3.13
N PHE A 166 9.66 -0.85 -3.10
CA PHE A 166 8.25 -0.81 -2.73
C PHE A 166 7.86 -2.06 -1.97
N LEU A 167 6.89 -1.90 -1.08
CA LEU A 167 6.22 -2.98 -0.38
C LEU A 167 4.72 -2.90 -0.66
N MET A 168 4.06 -4.04 -0.74
CA MET A 168 2.61 -4.12 -0.86
C MET A 168 2.04 -5.36 -0.20
N ARG A 169 0.79 -5.23 0.22
CA ARG A 169 0.00 -6.33 0.78
C ARG A 169 -1.47 -6.17 0.44
N GLY A 170 -2.19 -7.28 0.35
CA GLY A 170 -3.64 -7.29 0.30
C GLY A 170 -4.21 -8.50 1.02
N ASN A 171 -5.48 -8.36 1.39
CA ASN A 171 -6.10 -9.21 2.39
C ASN A 171 -6.90 -10.38 1.81
N GLU A 172 -7.59 -10.17 0.68
CA GLU A 172 -8.51 -11.16 0.13
C GLU A 172 -8.40 -11.27 -1.39
N PRO A 173 -7.89 -12.41 -1.91
CA PRO A 173 -7.12 -13.41 -1.17
C PRO A 173 -5.84 -12.80 -0.57
N PHE A 174 -5.31 -13.37 0.52
CA PHE A 174 -4.08 -12.84 1.13
C PHE A 174 -2.91 -12.93 0.16
N TRP A 175 -2.22 -11.80 -0.03
CA TRP A 175 -1.01 -11.71 -0.84
C TRP A 175 -0.09 -10.60 -0.32
N GLY A 176 1.19 -10.72 -0.66
CA GLY A 176 2.17 -9.66 -0.47
C GLY A 176 3.18 -9.65 -1.61
N ALA A 177 3.81 -8.51 -1.83
CA ALA A 177 4.97 -8.44 -2.70
C ALA A 177 5.98 -7.40 -2.22
N GLU A 178 7.23 -7.65 -2.58
CA GLU A 178 8.36 -6.74 -2.36
C GLU A 178 9.02 -6.48 -3.71
N VAL A 179 9.24 -5.20 -4.02
CA VAL A 179 10.01 -4.78 -5.20
C VAL A 179 11.42 -4.43 -4.75
N ARG A 180 12.41 -5.05 -5.37
CA ARG A 180 13.84 -4.73 -5.26
C ARG A 180 14.35 -4.28 -6.62
N GLU A 181 15.60 -3.81 -6.69
CA GLU A 181 16.19 -3.22 -7.89
C GLU A 181 15.98 -4.02 -9.20
N SER A 182 16.05 -5.36 -9.15
CA SER A 182 15.91 -6.21 -10.34
C SER A 182 14.87 -7.31 -10.22
N ARG A 183 14.12 -7.36 -9.11
CA ARG A 183 13.22 -8.49 -8.81
C ARG A 183 11.97 -8.08 -8.06
N VAL A 184 10.90 -8.83 -8.31
CA VAL A 184 9.70 -8.87 -7.47
C VAL A 184 9.67 -10.20 -6.74
N ILE A 185 9.53 -10.15 -5.41
CA ILE A 185 9.28 -11.31 -4.57
C ILE A 185 7.80 -11.29 -4.22
N ALA A 186 7.04 -12.28 -4.67
CA ALA A 186 5.60 -12.36 -4.42
C ALA A 186 5.26 -13.51 -3.47
N LEU A 187 4.51 -13.20 -2.42
CA LEU A 187 3.92 -14.15 -1.49
C LEU A 187 2.46 -14.34 -1.88
N LEU A 188 2.16 -15.47 -2.54
CA LEU A 188 0.84 -15.76 -3.09
C LEU A 188 0.20 -16.91 -2.32
N ARG A 189 -1.08 -16.79 -1.98
CA ARG A 189 -1.88 -17.94 -1.55
C ARG A 189 -2.59 -18.53 -2.77
N PRO A 190 -2.27 -19.76 -3.21
CA PRO A 190 -3.03 -20.43 -4.26
C PRO A 190 -4.48 -20.63 -3.80
N ALA A 191 -5.43 -20.35 -4.69
CA ALA A 191 -6.86 -20.37 -4.35
C ALA A 191 -7.39 -21.79 -4.04
N ASP A 192 -6.77 -22.85 -4.56
CA ASP A 192 -7.51 -24.09 -4.83
C ASP A 192 -6.95 -25.39 -4.23
N ASP A 193 -5.77 -25.41 -3.61
CA ASP A 193 -5.14 -26.68 -3.19
C ASP A 193 -4.78 -26.78 -1.69
N GLY A 194 -5.05 -25.73 -0.91
CA GLY A 194 -4.73 -25.70 0.52
C GLY A 194 -3.22 -25.73 0.83
N SER A 195 -2.36 -25.46 -0.16
CA SER A 195 -0.89 -25.56 -0.03
C SER A 195 -0.21 -24.46 0.79
N GLY A 196 -0.97 -23.50 1.34
CA GLY A 196 -0.43 -22.42 2.15
C GLY A 196 0.05 -21.23 1.32
N ILE A 197 0.91 -20.37 1.89
CA ILE A 197 1.49 -19.23 1.18
C ILE A 197 2.77 -19.70 0.48
N SER A 198 2.85 -19.46 -0.83
CA SER A 198 4.02 -19.76 -1.66
C SER A 198 4.79 -18.49 -2.01
N GLU A 199 6.10 -18.50 -1.79
CA GLU A 199 7.01 -17.45 -2.26
C GLU A 199 7.42 -17.74 -3.70
N ARG A 200 7.34 -16.73 -4.57
CA ARG A 200 7.76 -16.80 -5.97
C ARG A 200 8.66 -15.62 -6.32
N LEU A 201 9.69 -15.88 -7.13
CA LEU A 201 10.64 -14.88 -7.59
C LEU A 201 10.40 -14.56 -9.07
N PHE A 202 10.33 -13.28 -9.38
CA PHE A 202 10.19 -12.76 -10.75
C PHE A 202 11.33 -11.77 -11.02
N ASP A 203 12.03 -11.94 -12.14
CA ASP A 203 12.99 -10.94 -12.60
C ASP A 203 12.26 -9.83 -13.36
N ILE A 204 12.55 -8.57 -13.01
CA ILE A 204 11.93 -7.41 -13.66
C ILE A 204 12.44 -7.32 -15.10
N VAL A 205 11.50 -7.25 -16.04
CA VAL A 205 11.78 -7.06 -17.47
C VAL A 205 11.46 -5.63 -17.91
N GLU A 206 10.47 -4.99 -17.28
CA GLU A 206 10.11 -3.59 -17.54
C GLU A 206 9.77 -2.87 -16.21
N ASP A 207 10.22 -1.62 -16.13
CA ASP A 207 9.96 -0.68 -15.03
C ASP A 207 9.63 0.68 -15.65
N GLU A 208 8.36 1.08 -15.61
CA GLU A 208 7.84 2.27 -16.27
C GLU A 208 7.24 3.23 -15.23
N ALA A 209 7.71 4.48 -15.23
CA ALA A 209 7.08 5.56 -14.48
C ALA A 209 5.79 5.99 -15.18
N LEU A 210 4.71 6.13 -14.40
CA LEU A 210 3.40 6.61 -14.86
C LEU A 210 3.11 7.98 -14.23
N ASP A 211 2.25 8.78 -14.86
CA ASP A 211 1.82 10.09 -14.31
C ASP A 211 1.32 10.00 -12.87
N SER A 212 0.69 8.89 -12.50
CA SER A 212 0.10 8.66 -11.18
C SER A 212 0.73 7.48 -10.42
N GLY A 213 1.94 7.04 -10.77
CA GLY A 213 2.58 5.91 -10.09
C GLY A 213 3.63 5.18 -10.92
N ARG A 214 3.58 3.86 -10.93
CA ARG A 214 4.61 3.02 -11.57
C ARG A 214 4.05 1.67 -12.01
N LEU A 215 4.59 1.12 -13.10
CA LEU A 215 4.28 -0.21 -13.61
C LEU A 215 5.54 -1.06 -13.64
N PHE A 216 5.45 -2.28 -13.11
CA PHE A 216 6.47 -3.30 -13.22
C PHE A 216 5.92 -4.49 -14.00
N ILE A 217 6.67 -4.95 -14.99
CA ILE A 217 6.46 -6.25 -15.63
C ILE A 217 7.64 -7.13 -15.28
N ALA A 218 7.36 -8.34 -14.79
CA ALA A 218 8.38 -9.29 -14.36
C ALA A 218 8.03 -10.71 -14.82
N SER A 219 9.02 -11.59 -14.93
CA SER A 219 8.83 -12.98 -15.38
C SER A 219 9.50 -13.98 -14.43
N ALA A 220 8.81 -15.08 -14.14
CA ALA A 220 9.35 -16.18 -13.36
C ALA A 220 10.29 -17.04 -14.22
N GLN A 221 11.48 -17.33 -13.71
CA GLN A 221 12.48 -18.14 -14.44
C GLN A 221 12.04 -19.60 -14.63
N GLU A 222 11.21 -20.12 -13.72
CA GLU A 222 10.88 -21.55 -13.65
C GLU A 222 9.90 -21.99 -14.74
N ASP A 223 8.87 -21.17 -14.99
CA ASP A 223 7.75 -21.51 -15.87
C ASP A 223 7.39 -20.39 -16.87
N GLY A 224 8.10 -19.25 -16.83
CA GLY A 224 7.83 -18.10 -17.69
C GLY A 224 6.58 -17.30 -17.30
N THR A 225 5.94 -17.60 -16.16
CA THR A 225 4.76 -16.86 -15.70
C THR A 225 5.09 -15.37 -15.62
N THR A 226 4.24 -14.55 -16.25
CA THR A 226 4.36 -13.10 -16.21
C THR A 226 3.61 -12.54 -15.00
N LEU A 227 4.20 -11.53 -14.39
CA LEU A 227 3.67 -10.72 -13.30
C LEU A 227 3.59 -9.28 -13.80
N GLU A 228 2.42 -8.67 -13.68
CA GLU A 228 2.21 -7.23 -13.87
C GLU A 228 1.84 -6.63 -12.51
N LEU A 229 2.60 -5.63 -12.06
CA LEU A 229 2.36 -4.92 -10.81
C LEU A 229 2.22 -3.43 -11.10
N ARG A 230 1.02 -2.90 -10.87
CA ARG A 230 0.70 -1.48 -11.00
C ARG A 230 0.56 -0.84 -9.65
N LEU A 231 1.33 0.22 -9.43
CA LEU A 231 1.25 1.09 -8.25
C LEU A 231 0.60 2.40 -8.64
N THR A 232 -0.31 2.89 -7.80
CA THR A 232 -0.98 4.17 -8.01
C THR A 232 -0.89 5.00 -6.73
N GLU A 233 -0.46 6.25 -6.84
CA GLU A 233 -0.46 7.22 -5.75
C GLU A 233 -1.90 7.67 -5.46
N SER A 234 -2.57 6.90 -4.61
CA SER A 234 -3.93 7.13 -4.18
C SER A 234 -4.09 6.51 -2.79
N PRO A 235 -4.79 7.18 -1.86
CA PRO A 235 -5.03 6.63 -0.53
C PRO A 235 -5.64 5.23 -0.58
N CYS A 236 -5.15 4.37 0.32
CA CYS A 236 -5.58 2.99 0.50
C CYS A 236 -5.71 2.69 1.99
N ARG A 237 -6.79 2.02 2.38
CA ARG A 237 -7.05 1.64 3.77
C ARG A 237 -7.14 0.13 3.88
N ASP A 238 -6.35 -0.42 4.79
CA ASP A 238 -6.46 -1.82 5.19
C ASP A 238 -7.50 -1.93 6.31
N SER A 239 -8.70 -2.39 5.97
CA SER A 239 -9.82 -2.44 6.92
C SER A 239 -9.62 -3.41 8.08
N MET A 240 -8.72 -4.38 7.96
CA MET A 240 -8.45 -5.36 9.04
C MET A 240 -7.35 -4.91 9.98
N ALA A 241 -6.37 -4.15 9.49
CA ALA A 241 -5.26 -3.63 10.29
C ALA A 241 -5.44 -2.18 10.73
N GLU A 242 -6.52 -1.51 10.28
CA GLU A 242 -6.73 -0.07 10.46
C GLU A 242 -5.53 0.80 10.01
N ASP A 243 -4.71 0.27 9.08
CA ASP A 243 -3.56 0.98 8.54
C ASP A 243 -4.00 1.86 7.35
N TRP A 244 -3.41 3.05 7.27
CA TRP A 244 -3.52 3.95 6.13
C TRP A 244 -2.25 3.90 5.29
N PHE A 245 -2.42 3.95 3.97
CA PHE A 245 -1.34 3.95 2.99
C PHE A 245 -1.59 5.00 1.90
N GLY A 246 -0.53 5.63 1.42
CA GLY A 246 -0.59 6.63 0.35
C GLY A 246 -0.64 6.03 -1.06
N MET A 247 -0.58 4.71 -1.21
CA MET A 247 -0.61 4.05 -2.52
C MET A 247 -1.52 2.83 -2.54
N GLN A 248 -2.09 2.58 -3.72
CA GLN A 248 -2.79 1.35 -4.08
C GLN A 248 -1.88 0.47 -4.95
N ALA A 249 -2.02 -0.85 -4.81
CA ALA A 249 -1.38 -1.84 -5.67
C ALA A 249 -2.41 -2.75 -6.34
N ARG A 250 -2.17 -3.03 -7.62
CA ARG A 250 -2.83 -4.10 -8.37
C ARG A 250 -1.78 -5.04 -8.93
N LEU A 251 -1.95 -6.32 -8.64
CA LEU A 251 -1.05 -7.39 -9.07
C LEU A 251 -1.84 -8.34 -9.99
N SER A 252 -1.32 -8.62 -11.18
CA SER A 252 -1.83 -9.65 -12.08
C SER A 252 -0.75 -10.70 -12.29
N VAL A 253 -1.04 -11.96 -12.00
CA VAL A 253 -0.09 -13.06 -12.13
C VAL A 253 -0.81 -14.36 -12.46
N GLY A 254 -0.37 -15.03 -13.54
CA GLY A 254 -0.98 -16.30 -13.96
C GLY A 254 -2.49 -16.21 -14.25
N GLY A 255 -2.98 -15.03 -14.67
CA GLY A 255 -4.41 -14.77 -14.92
C GLY A 255 -5.26 -14.48 -13.68
N SER A 256 -4.65 -14.45 -12.48
CA SER A 256 -5.31 -14.00 -11.26
C SER A 256 -4.98 -12.54 -10.96
N GLU A 257 -5.96 -11.80 -10.47
CA GLU A 257 -5.81 -10.40 -10.09
C GLU A 257 -5.95 -10.23 -8.58
N PHE A 258 -5.13 -9.35 -8.02
CA PHE A 258 -5.10 -9.03 -6.61
C PHE A 258 -5.06 -7.51 -6.44
N SER A 259 -5.74 -7.02 -5.41
CA SER A 259 -5.74 -5.60 -5.02
C SER A 259 -5.26 -5.46 -3.58
N GLY A 260 -4.58 -4.35 -3.28
CA GLY A 260 -4.00 -4.11 -1.97
C GLY A 260 -3.46 -2.69 -1.81
N CYS A 261 -2.78 -2.46 -0.69
CA CYS A 261 -2.14 -1.20 -0.38
C CYS A 261 -0.62 -1.31 -0.54
N ALA A 262 0.03 -0.19 -0.87
CA ALA A 262 1.47 -0.12 -1.10
C ALA A 262 2.10 1.10 -0.42
N TRP A 263 3.41 1.03 -0.23
CA TRP A 263 4.23 2.14 0.23
C TRP A 263 5.67 1.97 -0.28
N PRO A 264 6.44 3.06 -0.43
CA PRO A 264 7.85 2.98 -0.80
C PRO A 264 8.67 2.33 0.32
N GLY A 265 9.75 1.64 -0.06
CA GLY A 265 10.78 1.16 0.86
C GLY A 265 11.86 2.22 1.12
N GLU A 266 12.99 1.79 1.71
CA GLU A 266 14.12 2.70 1.97
C GLU A 266 15.03 2.89 0.76
N ALA A 267 15.04 1.94 -0.18
CA ALA A 267 15.84 2.07 -1.38
C ALA A 267 15.20 3.08 -2.34
N ARG A 268 16.03 3.92 -2.95
CA ARG A 268 15.62 4.84 -4.01
C ARG A 268 15.73 4.12 -5.35
N VAL A 269 14.81 4.42 -6.26
CA VAL A 269 14.99 4.06 -7.68
C VAL A 269 16.14 4.91 -8.22
N PHE A 270 17.29 4.29 -8.45
CA PHE A 270 18.40 4.93 -9.16
C PHE A 270 18.03 4.99 -10.65
N GLY A 271 17.46 6.10 -11.12
CA GLY A 271 17.09 6.21 -12.54
C GLY A 271 15.90 7.10 -12.87
N ALA A 272 15.28 7.81 -11.90
CA ALA A 272 14.60 9.05 -12.26
C ALA A 272 15.69 10.05 -12.67
N GLU A 273 16.07 10.02 -13.95
CA GLU A 273 16.98 11.03 -14.50
C GLU A 273 16.38 12.42 -14.24
N GLN A 274 17.26 13.28 -13.74
CA GLN A 274 17.04 14.66 -13.30
C GLN A 274 16.68 15.60 -14.45
#